data_AF-A0A529Y5W0-F1
#
_entry.id   AF-A0A529Y5W0-F1
#
_cell.length_a   1.000
_cell.length_b   1.000
_cell.length_c   1.000
_cell.angle_alpha   90.00
_cell.angle_beta   90.00
_cell.angle_gamma   90.00
#
_symmetry.space_group_name_H-M   'P 1'
#
loop_
_entity.id
_entity.type
_entity.pdbx_description
1 polymer ?
#
loop_
_entity_poly.entity_id
_entity_poly.type
_entity_poly.pdbx_seq_one_letter_code
_entity_poly.pdbx_strand_id
1 'polypeptide(L)'
;MLAVAVIGVAGLVLRVLGARGDLWVDEIWNLALLEPLTSIDQIFWRINHDNNHFLNSIYLYLVGADATPLLQRGLSIALGVGAVFAAAAAARGRWAAVVTSLLFAISYAMVHYG
;
A
#
# COMPACT_ATOMS: atom_id res chain seq x y z
N MET A 1 19.09 -14.31 0.13
CA MET A 1 18.34 -13.85 1.31
C MET A 1 18.78 -12.44 1.72
N LEU A 2 20.05 -12.20 2.09
CA LEU A 2 20.52 -10.85 2.43
C LEU A 2 20.26 -9.80 1.32
N ALA A 3 20.57 -10.13 0.06
CA ALA A 3 20.31 -9.22 -1.06
C ALA A 3 18.83 -8.83 -1.19
N VAL A 4 17.90 -9.79 -1.06
CA VAL A 4 16.45 -9.53 -1.11
C VAL A 4 16.01 -8.67 0.07
N ALA A 5 16.56 -8.89 1.27
CA ALA A 5 16.26 -8.05 2.43
C ALA A 5 16.73 -6.60 2.21
N VAL A 6 17.94 -6.39 1.69
CA VAL A 6 18.45 -5.06 1.35
C VAL A 6 17.56 -4.39 0.30
N ILE A 7 17.14 -5.13 -0.73
CA ILE A 7 16.23 -4.63 -1.76
C ILE A 7 14.87 -4.26 -1.17
N GLY A 8 14.31 -5.08 -0.26
CA GLY A 8 13.06 -4.78 0.43
C GLY A 8 13.15 -3.50 1.28
N VAL A 9 14.25 -3.32 2.01
CA VAL A 9 14.50 -2.08 2.77
C VAL A 9 14.62 -0.86 1.85
N ALA A 10 15.35 -0.99 0.73
CA ALA A 10 15.44 0.08 -0.26
C ALA A 10 14.05 0.42 -0.84
N GLY A 11 13.25 -0.60 -1.17
CA GLY A 11 11.87 -0.42 -1.64
C GLY A 11 10.95 0.26 -0.62
N LEU A 12 11.10 -0.07 0.66
CA LEU A 12 10.38 0.61 1.76
C LEU A 12 10.77 2.09 1.84
N VAL A 13 12.07 2.40 1.79
CA VAL A 13 12.56 3.79 1.85
C VAL A 13 12.00 4.60 0.68
N LEU A 14 12.03 4.06 -0.54
CA LEU A 14 11.49 4.75 -1.71
C LEU A 14 10.00 5.08 -1.56
N ARG A 15 9.19 4.14 -1.06
CA ARG A 15 7.75 4.33 -0.83
C ARG A 15 7.47 5.37 0.25
N VAL A 16 8.19 5.31 1.37
CA VAL A 16 8.06 6.28 2.47
C VAL A 16 8.47 7.69 2.02
N LEU A 17 9.45 7.83 1.13
CA LEU A 17 9.82 9.11 0.55
C LEU A 17 8.76 9.63 -0.42
N GLY A 18 8.21 8.76 -1.28
CA GLY A 18 7.16 9.11 -2.23
C GLY A 18 5.81 9.45 -1.59
N ALA A 19 5.51 8.87 -0.42
CA ALA A 19 4.24 9.03 0.27
C ALA A 19 4.09 10.32 1.10
N ARG A 20 5.05 11.25 1.06
CA ARG A 20 5.06 12.47 1.89
C ARG A 20 4.22 13.63 1.35
N GLY A 21 3.74 13.53 0.12
CA GLY A 21 2.87 14.55 -0.47
C GLY A 21 1.44 14.48 0.05
N ASP A 22 0.66 15.49 -0.32
CA ASP A 22 -0.78 15.54 -0.06
C ASP A 22 -1.50 14.33 -0.65
N LEU A 23 -2.71 14.09 -0.15
CA LEU A 23 -3.58 13.04 -0.66
C LEU A 23 -3.98 13.32 -2.10
N TRP A 24 -4.03 12.24 -2.88
CA TRP A 24 -4.56 12.26 -4.23
C TRP A 24 -6.08 12.32 -4.19
N VAL A 25 -6.70 12.71 -5.31
CA VAL A 25 -8.15 12.89 -5.41
C VAL A 25 -8.91 11.60 -5.07
N ASP A 26 -8.40 10.44 -5.49
CA ASP A 26 -8.96 9.13 -5.18
C ASP A 26 -8.82 8.75 -3.70
N GLU A 27 -7.71 9.14 -3.05
CA GLU A 27 -7.51 8.93 -1.61
C GLU A 27 -8.44 9.82 -0.78
N ILE A 28 -8.62 11.08 -1.17
CA ILE A 28 -9.59 11.99 -0.56
C ILE A 28 -11.01 11.44 -0.73
N TRP A 29 -11.33 10.90 -1.91
CA TRP A 29 -12.63 10.29 -2.17
C TRP A 29 -12.90 9.10 -1.26
N ASN A 30 -11.90 8.25 -1.00
CA ASN A 30 -12.03 7.15 -0.03
C ASN A 30 -12.37 7.65 1.37
N LEU A 31 -11.73 8.73 1.84
CA LEU A 31 -12.03 9.30 3.14
C LEU A 31 -13.44 9.91 3.18
N ALA A 32 -13.86 10.60 2.11
CA ALA A 32 -15.21 11.16 2.00
C ALA A 32 -16.31 10.09 2.04
N LEU A 33 -16.06 8.91 1.45
CA LEU A 33 -16.98 7.76 1.54
C LEU A 33 -17.09 7.20 2.97
N LEU A 34 -16.04 7.34 3.77
CA LEU A 34 -15.98 6.83 5.15
C LEU A 34 -16.51 7.83 6.18
N GLU A 35 -16.45 9.14 5.92
CA GLU A 35 -16.93 10.20 6.82
C GLU A 35 -18.32 9.97 7.43
N PRO A 36 -19.36 9.55 6.66
CA PRO A 36 -20.69 9.37 7.23
C PRO A 36 -20.86 8.06 8.02
N LEU A 37 -19.85 7.19 8.05
CA LEU A 37 -19.97 5.87 8.69
C LEU A 37 -19.81 5.98 10.20
N THR A 38 -20.74 5.36 10.93
CA THR A 38 -20.70 5.28 12.40
C THR A 38 -20.21 3.93 12.92
N SER A 39 -20.03 2.93 12.05
CA SER A 39 -19.55 1.60 12.42
C SER A 39 -18.90 0.87 11.23
N ILE A 40 -17.95 -0.02 11.52
CA ILE A 40 -17.15 -0.76 10.51
C ILE A 40 -18.01 -1.63 9.59
N ASP A 41 -19.06 -2.25 10.11
CA ASP A 41 -19.94 -3.12 9.32
C ASP A 41 -20.62 -2.39 8.15
N GLN A 42 -20.79 -1.07 8.27
CA GLN A 42 -21.37 -0.24 7.21
C GLN A 42 -20.48 -0.19 5.96
N ILE A 43 -19.17 -0.47 6.07
CA ILE A 43 -18.27 -0.56 4.91
C ILE A 43 -18.75 -1.64 3.93
N PHE A 44 -19.32 -2.74 4.43
CA PHE A 44 -19.76 -3.85 3.56
C PHE A 44 -21.09 -3.59 2.88
N TRP A 45 -21.97 -2.78 3.48
CA TRP A 45 -23.38 -2.70 3.07
C TRP A 45 -23.87 -1.30 2.70
N ARG A 46 -23.21 -0.23 3.16
CA ARG A 46 -23.60 1.17 2.87
C ARG A 46 -22.75 1.85 1.81
N ILE A 47 -21.54 1.37 1.55
CA ILE A 47 -20.69 1.92 0.49
C ILE A 47 -20.78 1.01 -0.73
N ASN A 48 -21.60 1.41 -1.70
CA ASN A 48 -21.68 0.77 -3.02
C ASN A 48 -20.98 1.65 -4.06
N HIS A 49 -19.65 1.66 -4.01
CA HIS A 49 -18.77 2.39 -4.91
C HIS A 49 -17.56 1.52 -5.23
N ASP A 50 -17.05 1.58 -6.46
CA ASP A 50 -15.87 0.80 -6.90
C ASP A 50 -14.61 1.04 -6.07
N ASN A 51 -14.43 2.27 -5.57
CA ASN A 51 -13.37 2.68 -4.65
C ASN A 51 -13.41 1.98 -3.28
N ASN A 52 -14.51 1.30 -2.94
CA ASN A 52 -14.62 0.57 -1.68
C ASN A 52 -13.90 -0.78 -1.73
N HIS A 53 -12.60 -0.75 -1.48
CA HIS A 53 -11.82 -1.96 -1.22
C HIS A 53 -11.85 -2.28 0.26
N PHE A 54 -12.62 -3.28 0.69
CA PHE A 54 -12.91 -3.55 2.12
C PHE A 54 -11.69 -3.51 3.04
N LEU A 55 -10.57 -4.14 2.66
CA LEU A 55 -9.36 -4.11 3.50
C LEU A 55 -8.79 -2.69 3.67
N ASN A 56 -8.76 -1.92 2.58
CA ASN A 56 -8.29 -0.54 2.59
C ASN A 56 -9.26 0.38 3.34
N SER A 57 -10.57 0.24 3.08
CA SER A 57 -11.61 1.00 3.76
C SER A 57 -11.61 0.76 5.27
N ILE A 58 -11.44 -0.50 5.70
CA ILE A 58 -11.32 -0.83 7.13
C ILE A 58 -10.05 -0.19 7.72
N TYR A 59 -8.93 -0.26 7.02
CA TYR A 59 -7.69 0.36 7.48
C TYR A 59 -7.84 1.87 7.65
N LEU A 60 -8.37 2.56 6.64
CA LEU A 60 -8.59 4.01 6.67
C LEU A 60 -9.60 4.41 7.76
N TYR A 61 -10.66 3.61 7.96
CA TYR A 61 -11.62 3.82 9.04
C TYR A 61 -10.96 3.74 10.43
N LEU A 62 -10.04 2.79 10.63
CA LEU A 62 -9.32 2.61 11.89
C LEU A 62 -8.23 3.68 12.10
N VAL A 63 -7.57 4.10 11.03
CA VAL A 63 -6.52 5.15 11.07
C VAL A 63 -7.12 6.53 11.28
N GLY A 64 -8.29 6.79 10.69
CA GLY A 64 -9.01 8.06 10.80
C GLY A 64 -8.58 9.12 9.77
N ALA A 65 -9.49 10.06 9.50
CA ALA A 65 -9.30 11.12 8.51
C ALA A 65 -8.26 12.16 8.93
N ASP A 66 -8.05 12.38 10.23
CA ASP A 66 -7.07 13.35 10.76
C ASP A 66 -5.63 12.82 10.80
N ALA A 67 -5.42 11.56 10.42
CA ALA A 67 -4.10 10.96 10.37
C ALA A 67 -3.23 11.58 9.26
N THR A 68 -1.90 11.46 9.43
CA THR A 68 -0.97 11.93 8.39
C THR A 68 -1.14 11.12 7.09
N PRO A 69 -0.89 11.71 5.91
CA PRO A 69 -0.96 10.98 4.63
C PRO A 69 -0.07 9.74 4.62
N LEU A 70 1.09 9.79 5.28
CA LEU A 70 1.98 8.65 5.40
C LEU A 70 1.34 7.49 6.16
N LEU A 71 0.60 7.78 7.24
CA LEU A 71 -0.11 6.75 8.00
C LEU A 71 -1.31 6.22 7.21
N GLN A 72 -2.05 7.06 6.51
CA GLN A 72 -3.17 6.63 5.67
C GLN A 72 -2.73 5.72 4.50
N ARG A 73 -1.51 5.91 3.99
CA ARG A 73 -0.88 5.05 2.98
C ARG A 73 -0.19 3.81 3.56
N GLY A 74 -0.17 3.65 4.88
CA GLY A 74 0.64 2.64 5.55
C GLY A 74 0.31 1.20 5.14
N LEU A 75 -0.96 0.89 4.89
CA LEU A 75 -1.37 -0.42 4.36
C LEU A 75 -0.79 -0.67 2.97
N SER A 76 -0.93 0.30 2.05
CA SER A 76 -0.40 0.19 0.68
C SER A 76 1.11 -0.02 0.70
N ILE A 77 1.84 0.80 1.48
CA ILE A 77 3.29 0.69 1.65
C ILE A 77 3.68 -0.70 2.18
N ALA A 78 2.98 -1.19 3.20
CA ALA A 78 3.26 -2.51 3.78
C ALA A 78 3.04 -3.64 2.78
N LEU A 79 1.94 -3.60 2.02
CA LEU A 79 1.62 -4.60 1.02
C LEU A 79 2.55 -4.55 -0.20
N GLY A 80 2.94 -3.36 -0.67
CA GLY A 80 3.88 -3.24 -1.78
C GLY A 80 5.30 -3.65 -1.39
N VAL A 81 5.74 -3.39 -0.16
CA VAL A 81 6.99 -3.99 0.36
C VAL A 81 6.85 -5.52 0.47
N GLY A 82 5.70 -6.02 0.94
CA GLY A 82 5.38 -7.45 0.93
C GLY A 82 5.49 -8.08 -0.47
N ALA A 83 5.03 -7.36 -1.50
CA ALA A 83 5.10 -7.81 -2.89
C ALA A 83 6.55 -7.99 -3.38
N VAL A 84 7.51 -7.20 -2.88
CA VAL A 84 8.96 -7.40 -3.16
C VAL A 84 9.41 -8.78 -2.70
N PHE A 85 9.03 -9.19 -1.49
CA PHE A 85 9.38 -10.49 -0.93
C PHE A 85 8.60 -11.63 -1.60
N ALA A 86 7.32 -11.41 -1.90
CA ALA A 86 6.49 -12.38 -2.62
C ALA A 86 7.05 -12.68 -4.02
N ALA A 87 7.49 -11.64 -4.75
CA ALA A 87 8.12 -11.80 -6.06
C ALA A 87 9.42 -12.62 -5.98
N ALA A 88 10.26 -12.35 -4.98
CA ALA A 88 11.47 -13.13 -4.74
C ALA A 88 11.15 -14.61 -4.44
N ALA A 89 10.13 -14.87 -3.62
CA ALA A 89 9.72 -16.21 -3.22
C ALA A 89 9.13 -17.02 -4.38
N ALA A 90 8.44 -16.37 -5.31
CA ALA A 90 7.87 -16.99 -6.50
C ALA A 90 8.93 -17.30 -7.59
N ALA A 91 10.08 -16.64 -7.56
CA ALA A 91 11.10 -16.77 -8.59
C ALA A 91 11.89 -18.09 -8.51
N ARG A 92 12.16 -18.68 -9.68
CA ARG A 92 12.95 -19.92 -9.78
C ARG A 92 14.45 -19.62 -9.85
N GLY A 93 15.12 -19.73 -8.71
CA GLY A 93 16.57 -19.62 -8.58
C GLY A 93 17.04 -18.29 -8.02
N ARG A 94 18.24 -18.28 -7.43
CA ARG A 94 18.75 -17.16 -6.63
C ARG A 94 18.79 -15.83 -7.40
N TRP A 95 19.19 -15.88 -8.66
CA TRP A 95 19.35 -14.67 -9.48
C TRP A 95 18.01 -14.14 -9.95
N ALA A 96 17.09 -15.02 -10.33
CA ALA A 96 15.72 -14.63 -10.66
C ALA A 96 15.04 -13.95 -9.45
N ALA A 97 15.24 -14.47 -8.24
CA ALA A 97 14.70 -13.85 -7.02
C ALA A 97 15.27 -12.44 -6.78
N VAL A 98 16.58 -12.25 -6.98
CA VAL A 98 17.20 -10.92 -6.88
C VAL A 98 16.65 -9.97 -7.93
N VAL A 99 16.60 -10.37 -9.21
CA VAL A 99 16.11 -9.52 -10.29
C VAL A 99 14.64 -9.15 -10.12
N THR A 100 13.78 -10.13 -9.81
CA THR A 100 12.33 -9.89 -9.61
C THR A 100 12.07 -8.99 -8.40
N SER A 101 12.74 -9.22 -7.27
CA SER A 101 12.64 -8.32 -6.11
C SER A 101 13.10 -6.90 -6.45
N LEU A 102 14.19 -6.74 -7.21
CA LEU A 102 14.67 -5.43 -7.63
C LEU A 102 13.64 -4.70 -8.49
N LEU A 103 13.05 -5.39 -9.47
CA LEU A 103 12.00 -4.81 -10.33
C LEU A 103 10.78 -4.35 -9.52
N PHE A 104 10.34 -5.13 -8.54
CA PHE A 104 9.22 -4.76 -7.66
C PHE A 104 9.57 -3.63 -6.68
N ALA A 105 10.83 -3.54 -6.29
CA ALA A 105 11.30 -2.51 -5.37
C ALA A 105 11.40 -1.13 -6.02
N ILE A 106 11.78 -1.05 -7.31
CA ILE A 106 12.12 0.22 -7.97
C ILE A 106 11.19 0.62 -9.12
N SER A 107 10.34 -0.28 -9.64
CA SER A 107 9.47 0.08 -10.76
C SER A 107 8.47 1.15 -10.34
N TYR A 108 8.31 2.16 -11.20
CA TYR A 108 7.46 3.32 -10.91
C TYR A 108 6.05 2.90 -10.49
N ALA A 109 5.40 2.00 -11.23
CA ALA A 109 4.06 1.53 -10.89
C ALA A 109 3.99 0.89 -9.49
N MET A 110 4.97 0.06 -9.11
CA MET A 110 4.95 -0.61 -7.80
C MET A 110 5.30 0.29 -6.63
N VAL A 111 6.10 1.33 -6.87
CA VAL A 111 6.47 2.32 -5.85
C VAL A 111 5.39 3.38 -5.68
N HIS A 112 4.71 3.76 -6.76
CA HIS A 112 3.75 4.85 -6.75
C HIS A 112 2.39 4.42 -6.18
N TYR A 113 1.96 3.18 -6.45
CA TYR A 113 0.67 2.64 -6.00
C TYR A 113 0.76 1.70 -4.79
N GLY A 114 1.93 1.51 -4.19
CA GLY A 114 2.13 0.58 -3.08
C GLY A 114 3.29 0.93 -2.18
#